data_AF-A0A1I3B1B9-F1
#
_entry.id   AF-A0A1I3B1B9-F1
#
_cell.length_a   1.000
_cell.length_b   1.000
_cell.length_c   1.000
_cell.angle_alpha   90.00
_cell.angle_beta   90.00
_cell.angle_gamma   90.00
#
_symmetry.space_group_name_H-M   'P 1'
#
loop_
_entity.id
_entity.type
_entity.pdbx_description
1 polymer ?
#
loop_
_entity_poly.entity_id
_entity_poly.type
_entity_poly.pdbx_seq_one_letter_code
_entity_poly.pdbx_strand_id
1 'polypeptide(L)'
;MTQLPITQPLPEQYSDGTDEFAARSQNVSRPDFAAIAEWVKPGAKVLDLGCGDGSLLCFLRDARNVHGYGVEIDDLNVLACFSNGVNVIQSDLESGLQSFESGSFDYVVLSQTLQAVKHTEGIIKEMLRVSKEGIVSFPNFGYWKNRLQVMAGHMPVSETLPYQWFDTPNIHNCTLGDFEEFCRQHGARILERRVMNGGRLVTLLPNLLGMLAFYRFEQQK
;
A
#
# COMPACT_ATOMS: atom_id res chain seq x y z
N MET A 1 33.40 -20.43 62.44
CA MET A 1 32.73 -19.13 62.18
C MET A 1 33.51 -18.42 61.09
N THR A 2 33.09 -18.58 59.84
CA THR A 2 33.50 -17.75 58.70
C THR A 2 32.36 -17.85 57.69
N GLN A 3 31.60 -16.76 57.51
CA GLN A 3 30.43 -16.70 56.63
C GLN A 3 30.87 -16.53 55.18
N LEU A 4 30.28 -17.31 54.28
CA LEU A 4 30.29 -17.09 52.83
C LEU A 4 29.16 -16.12 52.45
N PRO A 5 29.37 -15.20 51.49
CA PRO A 5 28.36 -14.21 51.11
C PRO A 5 27.26 -14.81 50.23
N ILE A 6 26.05 -14.32 50.46
CA ILE A 6 24.79 -14.66 49.79
C ILE A 6 24.83 -14.13 48.35
N THR A 7 24.71 -15.02 47.37
CA THR A 7 24.50 -14.68 45.96
C THR A 7 23.10 -14.09 45.76
N GLN A 8 23.02 -12.84 45.29
CA GLN A 8 21.78 -12.26 44.77
C GLN A 8 21.42 -12.93 43.44
N PRO A 9 20.14 -13.23 43.15
CA PRO A 9 19.74 -13.63 41.80
C PRO A 9 19.70 -12.41 40.87
N LEU A 10 20.16 -12.61 39.64
CA LEU A 10 20.04 -11.65 38.53
C LEU A 10 18.56 -11.55 38.09
N PRO A 11 18.06 -10.37 37.66
CA PRO A 11 16.73 -10.25 37.10
C PRO A 11 16.68 -10.87 35.69
N GLU A 12 15.82 -11.87 35.51
CA GLU A 12 15.35 -12.33 34.21
C GLU A 12 14.46 -11.24 33.58
N GLN A 13 14.91 -10.64 32.48
CA GLN A 13 14.06 -9.86 31.57
C GLN A 13 14.76 -9.73 30.21
N TYR A 14 14.63 -10.77 29.39
CA TYR A 14 14.71 -10.66 27.94
C TYR A 14 13.33 -11.09 27.41
N SER A 15 12.39 -10.15 27.38
CA SER A 15 11.15 -10.30 26.60
C SER A 15 11.44 -9.74 25.21
N ASP A 16 11.42 -10.65 24.25
CA ASP A 16 11.58 -10.43 22.82
C ASP A 16 10.55 -9.40 22.30
N GLY A 17 11.04 -8.37 21.61
CA GLY A 17 10.25 -7.25 21.07
C GLY A 17 9.58 -7.57 19.73
N THR A 18 9.41 -8.85 19.42
CA THR A 18 8.89 -9.35 18.13
C THR A 18 7.38 -9.54 18.13
N ASP A 19 6.73 -9.62 19.30
CA ASP A 19 5.28 -9.85 19.42
C ASP A 19 4.41 -8.59 19.29
N GLU A 20 4.99 -7.39 19.40
CA GLU A 20 4.21 -6.13 19.32
C GLU A 20 3.92 -5.69 17.87
N PHE A 21 4.68 -6.18 16.90
CA PHE A 21 4.51 -5.86 15.48
C PHE A 21 3.48 -6.76 14.76
N ALA A 22 3.29 -8.00 15.23
CA ALA A 22 2.34 -8.95 14.62
C ALA A 22 0.88 -8.74 15.08
N ALA A 23 0.64 -7.95 16.13
CA ALA A 23 -0.68 -7.80 16.76
C ALA A 23 -1.46 -6.52 16.35
N ARG A 24 -1.23 -5.98 15.16
CA ARG A 24 -2.07 -4.92 14.57
C ARG A 24 -2.91 -5.40 13.38
N SER A 25 -3.35 -6.66 13.41
CA SER A 25 -4.53 -7.11 12.65
C SER A 25 -5.80 -6.53 13.31
N GLN A 26 -6.00 -5.23 13.13
CA GLN A 26 -7.25 -4.58 13.50
C GLN A 26 -8.34 -5.08 12.55
N ASN A 27 -9.32 -5.80 13.12
CA ASN A 27 -10.54 -6.29 12.49
C ASN A 27 -11.48 -5.09 12.18
N VAL A 28 -10.97 -4.15 11.39
CA VAL A 28 -11.59 -2.91 10.96
C VAL A 28 -12.02 -3.16 9.52
N SER A 29 -13.30 -2.94 9.23
CA SER A 29 -13.79 -2.79 7.85
C SER A 29 -12.79 -1.93 7.09
N ARG A 30 -12.00 -2.53 6.18
CA ARG A 30 -10.96 -1.88 5.39
C ARG A 30 -11.65 -1.04 4.32
N PRO A 31 -11.93 0.26 4.57
CA PRO A 31 -12.74 1.03 3.64
C PRO A 31 -11.96 1.31 2.34
N ASP A 32 -10.63 1.21 2.41
CA ASP A 32 -9.71 1.20 1.29
C ASP A 32 -9.95 0.01 0.35
N PHE A 33 -10.13 -1.21 0.89
CA PHE A 33 -10.43 -2.38 0.08
C PHE A 33 -11.79 -2.28 -0.59
N ALA A 34 -12.80 -1.77 0.13
CA ALA A 34 -14.12 -1.52 -0.44
C ALA A 34 -14.06 -0.49 -1.58
N ALA A 35 -13.28 0.58 -1.42
CA ALA A 35 -13.11 1.61 -2.45
C ALA A 35 -12.50 1.05 -3.74
N ILE A 36 -11.53 0.12 -3.63
CA ILE A 36 -10.95 -0.59 -4.77
C ILE A 36 -11.96 -1.57 -5.38
N ALA A 37 -12.64 -2.37 -4.55
CA ALA A 37 -13.57 -3.39 -5.01
C ALA A 37 -14.79 -2.84 -5.77
N GLU A 38 -15.21 -1.61 -5.50
CA GLU A 38 -16.25 -0.94 -6.28
C GLU A 38 -15.85 -0.66 -7.72
N TRP A 39 -14.55 -0.59 -8.02
CA TRP A 39 -14.03 -0.39 -9.37
C TRP A 39 -13.75 -1.70 -10.11
N VAL A 40 -13.44 -2.75 -9.36
CA VAL A 40 -13.10 -4.06 -9.93
C VAL A 40 -14.36 -4.80 -10.35
N LYS A 41 -14.43 -5.17 -11.63
CA LYS A 41 -15.54 -5.95 -12.18
C LYS A 41 -15.57 -7.36 -11.59
N PRO A 42 -16.77 -7.96 -11.40
CA PRO A 42 -16.86 -9.34 -10.97
C PRO A 42 -16.15 -10.30 -11.95
N GLY A 43 -15.44 -11.31 -11.44
CA GLY A 43 -14.72 -12.28 -12.28
C GLY A 43 -13.44 -11.77 -12.93
N ALA A 44 -13.02 -10.53 -12.67
CA ALA A 44 -11.84 -9.93 -13.28
C ALA A 44 -10.54 -10.64 -12.90
N LYS A 45 -9.54 -10.59 -13.79
CA LYS A 45 -8.16 -10.96 -13.48
C LYS A 45 -7.42 -9.77 -12.87
N VAL A 46 -6.90 -9.95 -11.65
CA VAL A 46 -6.26 -8.88 -10.88
C VAL A 46 -4.83 -9.27 -10.53
N LEU A 47 -3.89 -8.36 -10.76
CA LEU A 47 -2.53 -8.43 -10.21
C LEU A 47 -2.40 -7.41 -9.09
N ASP A 48 -1.95 -7.82 -7.90
CA ASP A 48 -1.70 -6.93 -6.76
C ASP A 48 -0.20 -6.84 -6.49
N LEU A 49 0.35 -5.63 -6.59
CA LEU A 49 1.78 -5.36 -6.47
C LEU A 49 2.11 -4.90 -5.05
N GLY A 50 3.04 -5.59 -4.39
CA GLY A 50 3.27 -5.41 -2.96
C GLY A 50 2.05 -5.87 -2.18
N CYS A 51 1.59 -7.10 -2.44
CA CYS A 51 0.31 -7.60 -1.94
C CYS A 51 0.30 -7.90 -0.42
N GLY A 52 1.46 -7.83 0.26
CA GLY A 52 1.58 -8.11 1.67
C GLY A 52 1.09 -9.51 2.02
N ASP A 53 0.23 -9.62 3.03
CA ASP A 53 -0.39 -10.89 3.44
C ASP A 53 -1.50 -11.40 2.50
N GLY A 54 -1.78 -10.70 1.40
CA GLY A 54 -2.79 -11.06 0.43
C GLY A 54 -4.23 -10.66 0.83
N SER A 55 -4.41 -9.91 1.91
CA SER A 55 -5.74 -9.54 2.42
C SER A 55 -6.63 -8.82 1.40
N LEU A 56 -6.06 -7.97 0.54
CA LEU A 56 -6.81 -7.31 -0.53
C LEU A 56 -7.35 -8.33 -1.55
N LEU A 57 -6.52 -9.29 -1.95
CA LEU A 57 -6.91 -10.32 -2.91
C LEU A 57 -7.97 -11.26 -2.31
N CYS A 58 -7.88 -11.62 -1.02
CA CYS A 58 -8.94 -12.35 -0.33
C CYS A 58 -10.25 -11.57 -0.35
N PHE A 59 -10.20 -10.27 -0.01
CA PHE A 59 -11.39 -9.43 -0.01
C PHE A 59 -12.02 -9.34 -1.40
N LEU A 60 -11.22 -9.15 -2.46
CA LEU A 60 -11.71 -9.10 -3.84
C LEU A 60 -12.26 -10.46 -4.30
N ARG A 61 -11.63 -11.57 -3.91
CA ARG A 61 -12.14 -12.92 -4.20
C ARG A 61 -13.53 -13.10 -3.62
N ASP A 62 -13.71 -12.74 -2.35
CA ASP A 62 -14.97 -12.98 -1.64
C ASP A 62 -16.06 -11.99 -2.08
N ALA A 63 -15.70 -10.73 -2.35
CA ALA A 63 -16.66 -9.67 -2.70
C ALA A 63 -16.98 -9.57 -4.21
N ARG A 64 -16.07 -10.02 -5.08
CA ARG A 64 -16.16 -9.85 -6.55
C ARG A 64 -15.80 -11.12 -7.34
N ASN A 65 -15.48 -12.23 -6.69
CA ASN A 65 -15.10 -13.48 -7.36
C ASN A 65 -13.93 -13.29 -8.35
N VAL A 66 -12.93 -12.48 -7.98
CA VAL A 66 -11.78 -12.20 -8.87
C VAL A 66 -10.82 -13.39 -8.95
N HIS A 67 -10.06 -13.45 -10.05
CA HIS A 67 -8.90 -14.31 -10.20
C HIS A 67 -7.64 -13.48 -9.91
N GLY A 68 -7.16 -13.55 -8.67
CA GLY A 68 -6.06 -12.72 -8.15
C GLY A 68 -4.70 -13.40 -8.16
N TYR A 69 -3.66 -12.62 -8.44
CA TYR A 69 -2.25 -12.96 -8.21
C TYR A 69 -1.55 -11.82 -7.48
N GLY A 70 -0.72 -12.15 -6.50
CA GLY A 70 0.10 -11.20 -5.75
C GLY A 70 1.57 -11.23 -6.19
N VAL A 71 2.24 -10.09 -6.09
CA VAL A 71 3.70 -9.97 -6.14
C VAL A 71 4.17 -9.42 -4.80
N GLU A 72 5.08 -10.12 -4.14
CA GLU A 72 5.62 -9.73 -2.83
C GLU A 72 7.09 -10.15 -2.71
N ILE A 73 7.91 -9.37 -2.01
CA ILE A 73 9.34 -9.66 -1.83
C ILE A 73 9.62 -10.32 -0.48
N ASP A 74 8.83 -9.99 0.55
CA ASP A 74 9.03 -10.44 1.92
C ASP A 74 8.58 -11.89 2.15
N ASP A 75 9.47 -12.71 2.71
CA ASP A 75 9.25 -14.14 2.94
C ASP A 75 8.04 -14.42 3.86
N LEU A 76 7.83 -13.60 4.89
CA LEU A 76 6.76 -13.81 5.86
C LEU A 76 5.39 -13.48 5.24
N ASN A 77 5.32 -12.41 4.46
CA ASN A 77 4.13 -12.02 3.70
C ASN A 77 3.78 -13.05 2.61
N VAL A 78 4.78 -13.60 1.92
CA VAL A 78 4.59 -14.71 0.97
C VAL A 78 4.00 -15.94 1.67
N LEU A 79 4.52 -16.30 2.84
CA LEU A 79 3.97 -17.40 3.63
C LEU A 79 2.52 -17.13 4.11
N ALA A 80 2.23 -15.89 4.49
CA ALA A 80 0.88 -15.47 4.87
C ALA A 80 -0.10 -15.56 3.68
N CYS A 81 0.32 -15.16 2.48
CA CYS A 81 -0.47 -15.32 1.25
C CYS A 81 -0.86 -16.78 1.01
N PHE A 82 0.07 -17.73 1.16
CA PHE A 82 -0.23 -19.16 1.03
C PHE A 82 -1.27 -19.62 2.06
N SER A 83 -1.13 -19.17 3.31
CA SER A 83 -2.07 -19.47 4.39
C SER A 83 -3.47 -18.92 4.11
N ASN A 84 -3.56 -17.79 3.40
CA ASN A 84 -4.79 -17.13 2.98
C ASN A 84 -5.37 -17.66 1.66
N GLY A 85 -4.72 -18.64 1.03
CA GLY A 85 -5.15 -19.22 -0.24
C GLY A 85 -5.02 -18.25 -1.41
N VAL A 86 -4.02 -17.37 -1.37
CA VAL A 86 -3.69 -16.38 -2.40
C VAL A 86 -2.54 -16.90 -3.25
N ASN A 87 -2.68 -16.84 -4.58
CA ASN A 87 -1.57 -17.14 -5.48
C ASN A 87 -0.57 -15.98 -5.41
N VAL A 88 0.65 -16.24 -4.99
CA VAL A 88 1.69 -15.21 -4.85
C VAL A 88 2.96 -15.62 -5.61
N ILE A 89 3.61 -14.65 -6.23
CA ILE A 89 4.92 -14.78 -6.86
C ILE A 89 5.89 -13.97 -6.02
N GLN A 90 6.90 -14.65 -5.47
CA GLN A 90 7.95 -13.96 -4.75
C GLN A 90 8.88 -13.25 -5.74
N SER A 91 8.84 -11.92 -5.77
CA SER A 91 9.64 -11.12 -6.70
C SER A 91 9.76 -9.67 -6.24
N ASP A 92 10.85 -9.04 -6.66
CA ASP A 92 11.06 -7.61 -6.49
C ASP A 92 10.34 -6.83 -7.60
N LEU A 93 9.35 -6.00 -7.23
CA LEU A 93 8.63 -5.15 -8.17
C LEU A 93 9.55 -4.16 -8.91
N GLU A 94 10.66 -3.75 -8.31
CA GLU A 94 11.62 -2.82 -8.92
C GLU A 94 12.36 -3.47 -10.10
N SER A 95 12.42 -4.80 -10.14
CA SER A 95 12.95 -5.56 -11.27
C SER A 95 11.98 -5.57 -12.47
N GLY A 96 10.77 -5.02 -12.31
CA GLY A 96 9.75 -4.90 -13.34
C GLY A 96 8.84 -6.12 -13.47
N LEU A 97 7.92 -6.08 -14.43
CA LEU A 97 6.86 -7.09 -14.64
C LEU A 97 7.08 -7.90 -15.93
N GLN A 98 8.34 -8.12 -16.31
CA GLN A 98 8.71 -8.73 -17.59
C GLN A 98 8.20 -10.17 -17.75
N SER A 99 8.02 -10.89 -16.63
CA SER A 99 7.44 -12.24 -16.63
C SER A 99 5.96 -12.28 -17.02
N PHE A 100 5.29 -11.13 -17.08
CA PHE A 100 3.89 -11.01 -17.45
C PHE A 100 3.74 -10.46 -18.87
N GLU A 101 2.94 -11.13 -19.69
CA GLU A 101 2.61 -10.68 -21.03
C GLU A 101 1.76 -9.41 -21.01
N SER A 102 1.86 -8.60 -22.06
CA SER A 102 1.05 -7.38 -22.20
C SER A 102 -0.45 -7.71 -22.23
N GLY A 103 -1.26 -6.93 -21.51
CA GLY A 103 -2.72 -7.12 -21.43
C GLY A 103 -3.18 -8.42 -20.75
N SER A 104 -2.33 -9.07 -19.95
CA SER A 104 -2.66 -10.31 -19.22
C SER A 104 -3.75 -10.12 -18.15
N PHE A 105 -3.90 -8.91 -17.62
CA PHE A 105 -4.80 -8.60 -16.51
C PHE A 105 -5.88 -7.58 -16.90
N ASP A 106 -7.03 -7.65 -16.24
CA ASP A 106 -8.04 -6.59 -16.34
C ASP A 106 -7.64 -5.39 -15.49
N TYR A 107 -7.13 -5.66 -14.28
CA TYR A 107 -6.67 -4.64 -13.34
C TYR A 107 -5.30 -4.99 -12.77
N VAL A 108 -4.43 -3.98 -12.64
CA VAL A 108 -3.28 -4.06 -11.74
C VAL A 108 -3.46 -3.05 -10.61
N VAL A 109 -3.27 -3.50 -9.38
CA VAL A 109 -3.40 -2.70 -8.17
C VAL A 109 -2.04 -2.48 -7.53
N LEU A 110 -1.78 -1.26 -7.09
CA LEU A 110 -0.63 -0.89 -6.26
C LEU A 110 -1.17 -0.07 -5.08
N SER A 111 -1.55 -0.77 -4.00
CA SER A 111 -2.25 -0.15 -2.87
C SER A 111 -1.31 0.20 -1.73
N GLN A 112 -1.18 1.49 -1.43
CA GLN A 112 -0.32 2.01 -0.34
C GLN A 112 1.14 1.56 -0.45
N THR A 113 1.61 1.28 -1.67
CA THR A 113 2.97 0.83 -1.96
C THR A 113 3.74 1.87 -2.79
N LEU A 114 3.04 2.71 -3.58
CA LEU A 114 3.64 3.64 -4.54
C LEU A 114 4.71 4.56 -3.90
N GLN A 115 4.49 5.02 -2.67
CA GLN A 115 5.41 5.92 -1.98
C GLN A 115 6.77 5.29 -1.61
N ALA A 116 6.84 3.95 -1.58
CA ALA A 116 8.06 3.19 -1.30
C ALA A 116 8.78 2.72 -2.58
N VAL A 117 8.11 2.78 -3.74
CA VAL A 117 8.69 2.39 -5.04
C VAL A 117 9.73 3.41 -5.49
N LYS A 118 10.96 2.98 -5.77
CA LYS A 118 12.06 3.80 -6.27
C LYS A 118 11.82 4.24 -7.71
N HIS A 119 11.45 3.31 -8.58
CA HIS A 119 11.21 3.59 -9.99
C HIS A 119 9.73 3.76 -10.32
N THR A 120 9.09 4.77 -9.69
CA THR A 120 7.65 5.07 -9.84
C THR A 120 7.19 5.17 -11.31
N GLU A 121 7.95 5.87 -12.16
CA GLU A 121 7.58 5.97 -13.58
C GLU A 121 7.59 4.62 -14.29
N GLY A 122 8.62 3.81 -14.03
CA GLY A 122 8.77 2.48 -14.63
C GLY A 122 7.65 1.54 -14.22
N ILE A 123 7.32 1.48 -12.92
CA ILE A 123 6.27 0.59 -12.44
C ILE A 123 4.90 0.97 -12.99
N ILE A 124 4.56 2.26 -13.08
CA ILE A 124 3.28 2.69 -13.64
C ILE A 124 3.18 2.33 -15.13
N LYS A 125 4.26 2.48 -15.90
CA LYS A 125 4.29 2.04 -17.30
C LYS A 125 4.10 0.52 -17.43
N GLU A 126 4.75 -0.26 -16.57
CA GLU A 126 4.58 -1.72 -16.55
C GLU A 126 3.15 -2.11 -16.16
N MET A 127 2.53 -1.44 -15.19
CA MET A 127 1.11 -1.64 -14.84
C MET A 127 0.21 -1.44 -16.06
N LEU A 128 0.40 -0.34 -16.80
CA LEU A 128 -0.38 -0.03 -18.00
C LEU A 128 -0.07 -0.96 -19.18
N ARG A 129 1.13 -1.55 -19.24
CA ARG A 129 1.48 -2.56 -20.23
C ARG A 129 0.78 -3.89 -19.98
N VAL A 130 0.81 -4.37 -18.73
CA VAL A 130 0.30 -5.71 -18.38
C VAL A 130 -1.21 -5.74 -18.12
N SER A 131 -1.86 -4.59 -17.98
CA SER A 131 -3.30 -4.50 -17.71
C SER A 131 -4.06 -3.55 -18.62
N LYS A 132 -5.39 -3.67 -18.59
CA LYS A 132 -6.29 -2.70 -19.21
C LYS A 132 -6.38 -1.42 -18.38
N GLU A 133 -6.42 -1.56 -17.05
CA GLU A 133 -6.57 -0.45 -16.12
C GLU A 133 -5.65 -0.62 -14.88
N GLY A 134 -5.00 0.47 -14.48
CA GLY A 134 -4.26 0.57 -13.23
C GLY A 134 -5.12 1.16 -12.12
N ILE A 135 -4.93 0.66 -10.90
CA ILE A 135 -5.49 1.24 -9.67
C ILE A 135 -4.32 1.51 -8.72
N VAL A 136 -4.14 2.75 -8.31
CA VAL A 136 -3.17 3.09 -7.25
C VAL A 136 -3.88 3.71 -6.05
N SER A 137 -3.29 3.51 -4.88
CA SER A 137 -3.62 4.32 -3.71
C SER A 137 -2.37 4.71 -2.93
N PHE A 138 -2.39 5.89 -2.34
CA PHE A 138 -1.25 6.44 -1.59
C PHE A 138 -1.72 7.45 -0.54
N PRO A 139 -0.99 7.59 0.58
CA PRO A 139 -1.24 8.66 1.54
C PRO A 139 -1.11 10.02 0.86
N ASN A 140 -2.12 10.89 1.02
CA ASN A 140 -2.07 12.24 0.47
C ASN A 140 -1.21 13.15 1.36
N PHE A 141 0.02 13.45 0.93
CA PHE A 141 0.90 14.37 1.66
C PHE A 141 0.31 15.79 1.76
N GLY A 142 -0.59 16.17 0.85
CA GLY A 142 -1.28 17.46 0.82
C GLY A 142 -2.29 17.67 1.96
N TYR A 143 -2.57 16.65 2.77
CA TYR A 143 -3.50 16.72 3.89
C TYR A 143 -3.15 17.83 4.89
N TRP A 144 -4.14 18.57 5.38
CA TRP A 144 -3.92 19.78 6.19
C TRP A 144 -3.06 19.55 7.44
N LYS A 145 -3.20 18.40 8.12
CA LYS A 145 -2.37 18.09 9.30
C LYS A 145 -0.89 18.00 8.94
N ASN A 146 -0.56 17.47 7.77
CA ASN A 146 0.82 17.38 7.28
C ASN A 146 1.36 18.78 6.99
N ARG A 147 0.56 19.64 6.37
CA ARG A 147 0.94 21.05 6.13
C ARG A 147 1.21 21.81 7.43
N LEU A 148 0.38 21.62 8.46
CA LEU A 148 0.60 22.24 9.77
C LEU A 148 1.92 21.79 10.40
N GLN A 149 2.24 20.49 10.34
CA GLN A 149 3.50 19.96 10.85
C GLN A 149 4.71 20.55 10.12
N VAL A 150 4.66 20.61 8.79
CA VAL A 150 5.73 21.22 7.98
C VAL A 150 5.88 22.71 8.30
N MET A 151 4.76 23.45 8.43
CA MET A 151 4.80 24.86 8.85
C MET A 151 5.38 25.05 10.25
N ALA A 152 5.22 24.06 11.14
CA ALA A 152 5.85 24.03 12.45
C ALA A 152 7.33 23.59 12.43
N GLY A 153 7.90 23.28 11.25
CA GLY A 153 9.30 22.86 11.10
C GLY A 153 9.53 21.35 11.30
N HIS A 154 8.49 20.53 11.23
CA HIS A 154 8.57 19.09 11.45
C HIS A 154 8.10 18.29 10.23
N MET A 155 8.82 17.20 9.92
CA MET A 155 8.34 16.24 8.94
C MET A 155 7.06 15.57 9.44
N PRO A 156 6.02 15.39 8.59
CA PRO A 156 4.76 14.83 9.04
C PRO A 156 4.88 13.41 9.56
N VAL A 157 4.36 13.19 10.77
CA VAL A 157 4.09 11.86 11.33
C VAL A 157 2.58 11.73 11.55
N SER A 158 1.98 10.63 11.11
CA SER A 158 0.54 10.38 11.21
C SER A 158 0.21 8.89 11.14
N GLU A 159 -1.06 8.53 11.29
CA GLU A 159 -1.52 7.13 11.16
C GLU A 159 -1.17 6.50 9.80
N THR A 160 -1.16 7.29 8.73
CA THR A 160 -0.80 6.82 7.36
C THR A 160 0.66 7.09 6.98
N LEU A 161 1.41 7.80 7.83
CA LEU A 161 2.85 8.05 7.70
C LEU A 161 3.49 7.86 9.08
N PRO A 162 3.59 6.62 9.59
CA PRO A 162 3.92 6.36 11.00
C PRO A 162 5.42 6.42 11.32
N TYR A 163 6.27 6.70 10.33
CA TYR A 163 7.72 6.67 10.47
C TYR A 163 8.29 8.05 10.77
N GLN A 164 9.45 8.08 11.45
CA GLN A 164 10.22 9.31 11.60
C GLN A 164 10.93 9.63 10.28
N TRP A 165 11.37 10.88 10.15
CA TRP A 165 12.00 11.33 8.90
C TRP A 165 13.30 10.59 8.57
N PHE A 166 13.98 10.03 9.58
CA PHE A 166 15.27 9.35 9.45
C PHE A 166 15.14 7.83 9.25
N ASP A 167 13.95 7.24 9.38
CA ASP A 167 13.71 5.80 9.30
C ASP A 167 12.47 5.42 8.47
N THR A 168 12.02 6.32 7.60
CA THR A 168 10.88 6.08 6.72
C THR A 168 11.25 5.26 5.46
N PRO A 169 10.47 4.23 5.10
CA PRO A 169 10.59 3.57 3.80
C PRO A 169 9.95 4.40 2.67
N ASN A 170 9.11 5.39 3.01
CA ASN A 170 8.43 6.25 2.05
C ASN A 170 9.41 7.30 1.53
N ILE A 171 9.80 7.17 0.25
CA ILE A 171 10.73 8.07 -0.43
C ILE A 171 10.03 9.09 -1.33
N HIS A 172 8.77 8.83 -1.71
CA HIS A 172 7.95 9.73 -2.52
C HIS A 172 6.73 10.24 -1.73
N ASN A 173 6.81 11.48 -1.24
CA ASN A 173 5.70 12.17 -0.56
C ASN A 173 4.72 12.77 -1.58
N CYS A 174 3.81 11.94 -2.10
CA CYS A 174 2.92 12.31 -3.19
C CYS A 174 1.68 13.09 -2.73
N THR A 175 1.29 14.12 -3.48
CA THR A 175 -0.03 14.78 -3.38
C THR A 175 -0.93 14.42 -4.56
N LEU A 176 -2.23 14.74 -4.47
CA LEU A 176 -3.16 14.55 -5.59
C LEU A 176 -2.69 15.29 -6.85
N GLY A 177 -2.17 16.51 -6.68
CA GLY A 177 -1.70 17.34 -7.79
C GLY A 177 -0.47 16.73 -8.47
N ASP A 178 0.46 16.18 -7.69
CA ASP A 178 1.66 15.54 -8.25
C ASP A 178 1.30 14.30 -9.08
N PHE A 179 0.38 13.47 -8.58
CA PHE A 179 -0.05 12.27 -9.31
C PHE A 179 -0.86 12.62 -10.57
N GLU A 180 -1.78 13.58 -10.48
CA GLU A 180 -2.58 14.03 -11.63
C GLU A 180 -1.70 14.62 -12.74
N GLU A 181 -0.69 15.41 -12.36
CA GLU A 181 0.30 15.95 -13.28
C GLU A 181 1.21 14.86 -13.86
N PHE A 182 1.66 13.91 -13.03
CA PHE A 182 2.40 12.74 -13.49
C PHE A 182 1.61 11.97 -14.55
N CYS A 183 0.34 11.67 -14.31
CA CYS A 183 -0.51 10.99 -15.28
C CYS A 183 -0.60 11.76 -16.61
N ARG A 184 -0.79 13.08 -16.54
CA ARG A 184 -0.85 13.95 -17.72
C ARG A 184 0.44 13.93 -18.54
N GLN A 185 1.60 13.89 -17.89
CA GLN A 185 2.90 13.88 -18.57
C GLN A 185 3.25 12.52 -19.19
N HIS A 186 2.71 11.42 -18.65
CA HIS A 186 3.08 10.05 -19.04
C HIS A 186 2.02 9.34 -19.88
N GLY A 187 1.03 10.08 -20.40
CA GLY A 187 -0.04 9.51 -21.23
C GLY A 187 -0.89 8.51 -20.46
N ALA A 188 -1.13 8.73 -19.17
CA ALA A 188 -2.07 7.96 -18.37
C ALA A 188 -3.37 8.76 -18.22
N ARG A 189 -4.47 8.22 -18.72
CA ARG A 189 -5.80 8.83 -18.64
C ARG A 189 -6.47 8.41 -17.34
N ILE A 190 -6.66 9.36 -16.43
CA ILE A 190 -7.42 9.12 -15.20
C ILE A 190 -8.90 8.91 -15.55
N LEU A 191 -9.44 7.77 -15.14
CA LEU A 191 -10.84 7.39 -15.30
C LEU A 191 -11.66 7.89 -14.11
N GLU A 192 -11.17 7.61 -12.90
CA GLU A 192 -11.85 7.93 -11.66
C GLU A 192 -10.84 8.30 -10.57
N ARG A 193 -11.29 9.18 -9.67
CA ARG A 193 -10.58 9.59 -8.46
C ARG A 193 -11.49 9.43 -7.25
N ARG A 194 -10.97 8.85 -6.18
CA ARG A 194 -11.61 8.84 -4.85
C ARG A 194 -10.61 9.30 -3.81
N VAL A 195 -11.11 10.06 -2.84
CA VAL A 195 -10.30 10.66 -1.80
C VAL A 195 -11.02 10.45 -0.49
N MET A 196 -10.35 9.84 0.47
CA MET A 196 -10.97 9.37 1.70
C MET A 196 -10.28 9.94 2.93
N ASN A 197 -11.04 10.07 4.00
CA ASN A 197 -10.54 10.34 5.34
C ASN A 197 -11.20 9.31 6.28
N GLY A 198 -10.42 8.30 6.66
CA GLY A 198 -10.96 7.06 7.23
C GLY A 198 -11.93 6.39 6.26
N GLY A 199 -13.10 5.98 6.74
CA GLY A 199 -14.14 5.35 5.92
C GLY A 199 -15.04 6.30 5.13
N ARG A 200 -14.74 7.61 5.08
CA ARG A 200 -15.62 8.62 4.46
C ARG A 200 -15.01 9.22 3.20
N LEU A 201 -15.83 9.33 2.16
CA LEU A 201 -15.49 10.04 0.93
C LEU A 201 -15.41 11.56 1.19
N VAL A 202 -14.37 12.19 0.67
CA VAL A 202 -14.13 13.64 0.76
C VAL A 202 -14.33 14.25 -0.63
N THR A 203 -15.36 15.08 -0.76
CA THR A 203 -15.70 15.76 -2.03
C THR A 203 -15.30 17.24 -2.03
N LEU A 204 -15.36 17.90 -0.88
CA LEU A 204 -14.94 19.29 -0.73
C LEU A 204 -13.45 19.38 -0.41
N LEU A 205 -12.73 20.23 -1.14
CA LEU A 205 -11.28 20.46 -0.97
C LEU A 205 -10.47 19.16 -0.76
N PRO A 206 -10.59 18.17 -1.67
CA PRO A 206 -10.06 16.81 -1.44
C PRO A 206 -8.56 16.78 -1.19
N ASN A 207 -7.78 17.64 -1.86
CA ASN A 207 -6.35 17.74 -1.63
C ASN A 207 -5.99 18.21 -0.22
N LEU A 208 -6.87 18.97 0.44
CA LEU A 208 -6.64 19.51 1.79
C LEU A 208 -7.25 18.62 2.88
N LEU A 209 -8.44 18.07 2.65
CA LEU A 209 -9.24 17.35 3.65
C LEU A 209 -9.15 15.82 3.54
N GLY A 210 -8.59 15.30 2.45
CA GLY A 210 -8.38 13.88 2.19
C GLY A 210 -7.07 13.36 2.73
N MET A 211 -7.10 12.20 3.38
CA MET A 211 -5.94 11.52 3.95
C MET A 211 -5.37 10.45 3.00
N LEU A 212 -6.24 9.73 2.28
CA LEU A 212 -5.85 8.66 1.36
C LEU A 212 -6.46 8.93 -0.01
N ALA A 213 -5.67 8.82 -1.07
CA ALA A 213 -6.12 9.00 -2.43
C ALA A 213 -6.13 7.66 -3.17
N PHE A 214 -7.08 7.52 -4.08
CA PHE A 214 -7.24 6.38 -4.97
C PHE A 214 -7.47 6.90 -6.38
N TYR A 215 -6.79 6.29 -7.35
CA TYR A 215 -6.94 6.62 -8.75
C TYR A 215 -7.10 5.35 -9.56
N ARG A 216 -8.06 5.35 -10.48
CA ARG A 216 -8.21 4.36 -11.54
C ARG A 216 -7.89 5.03 -12.87
N PHE A 217 -7.03 4.44 -13.66
CA PHE A 217 -6.49 5.05 -14.87
C PHE A 217 -6.14 4.00 -15.92
N GLU A 218 -6.01 4.43 -17.17
CA GLU A 218 -5.63 3.57 -18.29
C GLU A 218 -4.58 4.26 -19.16
N GLN A 219 -3.98 3.51 -20.09
CA GLN A 219 -3.12 4.09 -21.11
C GLN A 219 -3.94 4.99 -22.03
N GLN A 220 -3.49 6.24 -22.21
CA GLN A 220 -4.06 7.15 -23.19
C GLN A 220 -3.75 6.65 -24.60
N LYS A 221 -4.79 6.59 -25.44
CA LYS A 221 -4.70 6.21 -26.85
C LYS A 221 -4.21 7.37 -27.72
#